data_AF-A0A7C4UNQ8-F1
#
_entry.id   AF-A0A7C4UNQ8-F1
#
_cell.length_a   1.000
_cell.length_b   1.000
_cell.length_c   1.000
_cell.angle_alpha   90.00
_cell.angle_beta   90.00
_cell.angle_gamma   90.00
#
_symmetry.space_group_name_H-M   'P 1'
#
loop_
_entity.id
_entity.type
_entity.pdbx_description
1 polymer ?
#
loop_
_entity_poly.entity_id
_entity_poly.type
_entity_poly.pdbx_seq_one_letter_code
_entity_poly.pdbx_strand_id
1 'polypeptide(L)'
;MNIENEDLEFKQSWRDEYLRDVCAFANTKGRIPKVGLNDKGDVVGVPNAKRLLEDIPNKIKNKLGIIAMVKKERVDNKDVIEVSVEPSQMPVSFDGKFYIR
;
A
#
# COMPACT_ATOMS: atom_id res chain seq x y z
N MET A 1 2.37 26.54 -3.36
CA MET A 1 2.09 25.75 -2.14
C MET A 1 2.19 24.29 -2.53
N ASN A 2 3.35 23.67 -2.26
CA ASN A 2 3.52 22.24 -2.47
C ASN A 2 2.82 21.55 -1.31
N ILE A 3 1.63 21.02 -1.57
CA ILE A 3 1.03 20.02 -0.68
C ILE A 3 1.82 18.75 -0.99
N GLU A 4 3.00 18.62 -0.39
CA GLU A 4 3.55 17.30 -0.11
C GLU A 4 2.57 16.67 0.87
N ASN A 5 1.62 15.90 0.33
CA ASN A 5 0.64 15.19 1.12
C ASN A 5 1.45 14.11 1.86
N GLU A 6 1.85 14.37 3.10
CA GLU A 6 2.69 13.48 3.95
C GLU A 6 2.12 12.04 4.06
N ASP A 7 0.85 11.86 3.69
CA ASP A 7 0.12 10.59 3.67
C ASP A 7 0.25 9.79 2.36
N LEU A 8 0.88 10.33 1.30
CA LEU A 8 1.11 9.64 0.02
C LEU A 8 2.59 9.25 -0.10
N GLU A 9 2.92 8.03 0.29
CA GLU A 9 4.13 7.41 -0.26
C GLU A 9 3.88 7.08 -1.76
N PHE A 10 4.94 7.07 -2.55
CA PHE A 10 4.89 6.52 -3.91
C PHE A 10 5.83 5.34 -3.97
N LYS A 11 5.36 4.24 -4.54
CA LYS A 11 6.21 3.06 -4.75
C LYS A 11 6.19 2.72 -6.23
N GLN A 12 7.34 2.56 -6.87
CA GLN A 12 7.40 2.19 -8.28
C GLN A 12 6.89 0.76 -8.53
N SER A 13 7.18 -0.15 -7.60
CA SER A 13 6.81 -1.56 -7.65
C SER A 13 6.51 -2.06 -6.25
N TRP A 14 5.67 -3.10 -6.14
CA TRP A 14 5.34 -3.72 -4.86
C TRP A 14 6.51 -4.56 -4.34
N ARG A 15 6.81 -4.42 -3.05
CA ARG A 15 7.74 -5.27 -2.31
C ARG A 15 7.09 -5.67 -0.99
N ASP A 16 7.31 -6.90 -0.57
CA ASP A 16 6.69 -7.42 0.67
C ASP A 16 7.18 -6.70 1.93
N GLU A 17 8.33 -6.01 1.87
CA GLU A 17 8.81 -5.12 2.94
C GLU A 17 7.81 -4.00 3.28
N TYR A 18 6.95 -3.61 2.33
CA TYR A 18 5.92 -2.59 2.54
C TYR A 18 4.78 -3.08 3.44
N LEU A 19 4.71 -4.37 3.78
CA LEU A 19 3.80 -4.85 4.82
C LEU A 19 4.07 -4.18 6.18
N ARG A 20 5.30 -3.73 6.42
CA ARG A 20 5.63 -2.88 7.58
C ARG A 20 4.89 -1.54 7.50
N ASP A 21 4.88 -0.92 6.33
CA ASP A 21 4.21 0.36 6.11
C ASP A 21 2.69 0.18 6.29
N VAL A 22 2.12 -0.88 5.68
CA VAL A 22 0.70 -1.27 5.86
C VAL A 22 0.34 -1.44 7.34
N CYS A 23 1.21 -2.10 8.11
CA CYS A 23 1.05 -2.25 9.56
C CYS A 23 1.05 -0.89 10.28
N ALA A 24 2.00 -0.01 9.95
CA ALA A 24 2.10 1.32 10.53
C ALA A 24 0.85 2.18 10.25
N PHE A 25 0.34 2.14 9.02
CA PHE A 25 -0.88 2.85 8.62
C PHE A 25 -2.13 2.30 9.31
N ALA A 26 -2.28 0.98 9.37
CA ALA A 26 -3.40 0.37 10.07
C ALA A 26 -3.43 0.73 11.56
N ASN A 27 -2.27 0.97 12.18
CA ASN A 27 -2.17 1.39 13.57
C ASN A 27 -2.36 2.89 13.82
N THR A 28 -2.39 3.72 12.77
CA THR A 28 -2.42 5.19 12.91
C THR A 28 -3.51 5.82 12.06
N LYS A 29 -3.26 5.99 10.77
CA LYS A 29 -4.14 6.62 9.80
C LYS A 29 -4.24 5.68 8.61
N GLY A 30 -5.44 5.17 8.37
CA GLY A 30 -5.71 4.19 7.32
C GLY A 30 -5.64 4.83 5.94
N ARG A 31 -4.50 4.66 5.27
CA ARG A 31 -4.34 4.58 3.80
C ARG A 31 -2.89 4.24 3.47
N ILE A 32 -2.66 3.47 2.41
CA ILE A 32 -1.30 3.12 1.94
C ILE A 32 -1.04 3.81 0.60
N PRO A 33 0.22 4.05 0.26
CA PRO A 33 0.66 4.58 -1.02
C PRO A 33 0.13 3.89 -2.29
N LYS A 34 0.09 4.67 -3.38
CA LYS A 34 -0.10 4.16 -4.74
C LYS A 34 1.18 3.48 -5.24
N VAL A 35 1.02 2.32 -5.87
CA VAL A 35 2.08 1.53 -6.50
C VAL A 35 2.03 1.69 -8.01
N GLY A 36 3.16 2.00 -8.63
CA GLY A 36 3.29 2.35 -10.04
C GLY A 36 3.61 3.82 -10.29
N LEU A 37 4.07 4.55 -9.25
CA LEU A 37 4.56 5.93 -9.36
C LEU A 37 6.02 6.00 -8.93
N ASN A 38 6.81 6.85 -9.58
CA ASN A 38 8.17 7.15 -9.12
C ASN A 38 8.17 8.17 -7.97
N ASP A 39 9.36 8.46 -7.43
CA ASP A 39 9.51 9.39 -6.30
C ASP A 39 9.14 10.84 -6.64
N LYS A 40 8.98 11.15 -7.94
CA LYS A 40 8.50 12.44 -8.45
C LYS A 40 6.98 12.45 -8.68
N GLY A 41 6.30 11.33 -8.46
CA GLY A 41 4.87 11.16 -8.73
C GLY A 41 4.53 10.81 -10.18
N ASP A 42 5.52 10.59 -11.06
CA ASP A 42 5.26 10.21 -12.44
C ASP A 42 4.78 8.76 -12.53
N VAL A 43 3.78 8.51 -13.39
CA VAL A 43 3.24 7.17 -13.62
C VAL A 43 4.24 6.32 -14.39
N VAL A 44 4.85 5.35 -13.70
CA VAL A 44 5.75 4.34 -14.28
C VAL A 44 5.01 3.03 -14.58
N GLY A 45 3.90 2.78 -13.88
CA GLY A 45 3.11 1.56 -13.99
C GLY A 45 3.72 0.37 -13.26
N VAL A 46 2.90 -0.65 -12.99
CA VAL A 46 3.34 -1.92 -12.41
C VAL A 46 3.27 -3.06 -13.43
N PRO A 47 4.29 -3.92 -13.49
CA PRO A 47 4.17 -5.18 -14.21
C PRO A 47 3.23 -6.14 -13.45
N ASN A 48 2.54 -7.02 -14.17
CA ASN A 48 1.72 -8.10 -13.59
C ASN A 48 0.62 -7.63 -12.64
N ALA A 49 -0.04 -6.50 -12.91
CA ALA A 49 -1.11 -5.94 -12.07
C ALA A 49 -2.18 -6.95 -11.66
N LYS A 50 -2.57 -7.87 -12.56
CA LYS A 50 -3.53 -8.95 -12.26
C LYS A 50 -3.07 -9.83 -11.09
N ARG A 51 -1.81 -10.24 -11.10
CA ARG A 51 -1.23 -11.05 -10.02
C ARG A 51 -1.13 -10.24 -8.73
N LEU A 52 -0.75 -8.96 -8.80
CA LEU A 52 -0.67 -8.09 -7.63
C LEU A 52 -2.03 -7.87 -6.96
N LEU A 53 -3.12 -7.79 -7.73
CA LEU A 53 -4.48 -7.71 -7.19
C LEU A 53 -4.87 -8.94 -6.36
N GLU A 54 -4.25 -10.09 -6.60
CA GLU A 54 -4.48 -11.32 -5.82
C GLU A 54 -3.47 -11.45 -4.68
N ASP A 55 -2.18 -11.24 -4.96
CA ASP A 55 -1.09 -11.46 -4.01
C ASP A 55 -1.13 -10.47 -2.84
N ILE A 56 -1.35 -9.18 -3.11
CA ILE A 56 -1.30 -8.13 -2.08
C ILE A 56 -2.36 -8.33 -0.98
N PRO A 57 -3.68 -8.43 -1.28
CA PRO A 57 -4.68 -8.57 -0.22
C PRO A 57 -4.50 -9.88 0.56
N ASN A 58 -4.10 -10.97 -0.11
CA ASN A 58 -3.83 -12.24 0.55
C ASN A 58 -2.62 -12.17 1.49
N LYS A 59 -1.52 -11.53 1.07
CA LYS A 59 -0.35 -11.33 1.94
C LYS A 59 -0.68 -10.48 3.14
N ILE A 60 -1.38 -9.36 2.95
CA ILE A 60 -1.81 -8.48 4.05
C ILE A 60 -2.66 -9.27 5.05
N LYS A 61 -3.67 -10.00 4.57
CA LYS A 61 -4.50 -10.87 5.43
C LYS A 61 -3.66 -11.88 6.20
N ASN A 62 -2.79 -12.63 5.51
CA ASN A 62 -2.03 -13.72 6.12
C ASN A 62 -0.94 -13.24 7.08
N LYS A 63 -0.33 -12.08 6.83
CA LYS A 63 0.78 -11.56 7.63
C LYS A 63 0.37 -10.60 8.73
N LEU A 64 -0.71 -9.85 8.53
CA LEU A 64 -1.13 -8.77 9.43
C LEU A 64 -2.49 -9.04 10.08
N GLY A 65 -3.26 -10.02 9.60
CA GLY A 65 -4.57 -10.36 10.16
C GLY A 65 -5.66 -9.33 9.85
N ILE A 66 -5.42 -8.41 8.90
CA ILE A 66 -6.36 -7.35 8.51
C ILE A 66 -6.76 -7.49 7.03
N ILE A 67 -7.84 -6.83 6.65
CA ILE A 67 -8.32 -6.78 5.27
C ILE A 67 -7.86 -5.47 4.63
N ALA A 68 -7.29 -5.58 3.43
CA ALA A 68 -6.97 -4.43 2.59
C ALA A 68 -7.86 -4.42 1.34
N MET A 69 -8.30 -3.23 0.95
CA MET A 69 -8.91 -2.99 -0.35
C MET A 69 -7.80 -2.65 -1.34
N VAL A 70 -7.69 -3.45 -2.40
CA VAL A 70 -6.69 -3.30 -3.46
C VAL A 70 -7.41 -3.06 -4.78
N LYS A 71 -7.10 -1.94 -5.43
CA LYS A 71 -7.72 -1.53 -6.69
C LYS A 71 -6.66 -1.33 -7.77
N LYS A 72 -7.04 -1.56 -9.02
CA LYS A 72 -6.23 -1.22 -10.18
C LYS A 72 -6.86 -0.04 -10.91
N GLU A 73 -6.04 0.96 -11.19
CA GLU A 73 -6.35 2.11 -12.03
C GLU A 73 -5.52 2.04 -13.32
N ARG A 74 -6.05 2.54 -14.43
CA ARG A 74 -5.32 2.68 -15.70
C ARG A 74 -5.04 4.16 -15.92
N VAL A 75 -3.77 4.56 -15.87
CA VAL A 75 -3.34 5.96 -16.05
C VAL A 75 -2.28 5.98 -17.15
N ASP A 76 -2.44 6.81 -18.17
CA ASP A 76 -1.52 6.90 -19.32
C ASP A 76 -1.17 5.54 -19.95
N ASN A 77 -2.18 4.67 -20.13
CA ASN A 77 -2.05 3.29 -20.59
C ASN A 77 -1.19 2.36 -19.72
N LYS A 78 -0.86 2.78 -18.51
CA LYS A 78 -0.12 2.00 -17.52
C LYS A 78 -1.04 1.59 -16.37
N ASP A 79 -0.79 0.42 -15.81
CA ASP A 79 -1.56 -0.06 -14.65
C ASP A 79 -0.92 0.48 -13.36
N VAL A 80 -1.74 1.03 -12.48
CA VAL A 80 -1.36 1.52 -11.14
C VAL A 80 -2.21 0.77 -10.12
N ILE A 81 -1.62 0.40 -8.99
CA ILE A 81 -2.32 -0.29 -7.90
C ILE A 81 -2.46 0.66 -6.71
N GLU A 82 -3.68 0.78 -6.19
CA GLU A 82 -3.96 1.48 -4.94
C GLU A 82 -4.23 0.44 -3.86
N VAL A 83 -3.59 0.59 -2.71
CA VAL A 83 -3.79 -0.25 -1.53
C VAL A 83 -4.35 0.63 -0.42
N SER A 84 -5.42 0.19 0.22
CA SER A 84 -6.08 0.91 1.29
C SER A 84 -6.44 -0.03 2.43
N VAL A 85 -6.20 0.43 3.65
CA VAL A 85 -6.59 -0.24 4.90
C VAL A 85 -7.29 0.77 5.77
N GLU A 86 -8.30 0.32 6.51
CA GLU A 86 -8.92 1.14 7.54
C GLU A 86 -8.05 1.15 8.81
N PRO A 87 -8.06 2.22 9.61
CA PRO A 87 -7.47 2.19 10.93
C PRO A 87 -8.06 1.05 11.75
N SER A 88 -7.19 0.22 12.30
CA SER A 88 -7.56 -0.90 13.17
C SER A 88 -7.89 -0.38 14.57
N GLN A 89 -8.93 -0.95 15.18
CA GLN A 89 -9.28 -0.71 16.58
C GLN A 89 -8.37 -1.48 17.55
N MET A 90 -7.61 -2.45 17.04
CA MET A 90 -6.67 -3.29 17.80
C MET A 90 -5.25 -3.13 17.23
N PRO A 91 -4.19 -3.23 18.05
CA PRO A 91 -2.83 -3.19 17.55
C PRO A 91 -2.55 -4.28 16.50
N VAL A 92 -2.15 -3.86 15.32
CA VAL A 92 -1.70 -4.72 14.22
C VAL A 92 -0.21 -4.95 14.37
N SER A 93 0.22 -6.20 14.35
CA SER A 93 1.64 -6.55 14.38
C SER A 93 2.12 -7.06 13.01
N PHE A 94 3.39 -6.82 12.72
CA PHE A 94 4.11 -7.45 11.62
C PHE A 94 5.32 -8.20 12.21
N ASP A 95 5.28 -9.53 12.11
CA ASP A 95 6.27 -10.45 12.68
C ASP A 95 6.55 -10.16 14.18
N GLY A 96 5.48 -9.95 14.96
CA GLY A 96 5.54 -9.72 16.42
C GLY A 96 5.96 -8.31 16.84
N LYS A 97 6.18 -7.40 15.88
CA LYS A 97 6.51 -5.98 16.15
C LYS A 97 5.37 -5.07 15.75
N PHE A 98 5.20 -4.00 16.50
CA PHE A 98 4.21 -2.97 16.24
C PHE A 98 4.91 -1.76 15.62
N TYR A 99 4.38 -1.29 14.50
CA TYR A 99 4.86 -0.11 13.81
C TYR A 99 3.77 0.94 13.84
N ILE A 100 4.17 2.20 13.96
CA ILE A 100 3.31 3.38 13.87
C ILE A 100 3.96 4.36 12.89
N ARG A 101 3.15 5.21 12.26
CA ARG A 101 3.61 6.25 11.36
C ARG A 101 3.60 7.61 12.04
#